data_AF-A0A1V5HPK7-F1
#
_entry.id   AF-A0A1V5HPK7-F1
#
_cell.length_a   1.000
_cell.length_b   1.000
_cell.length_c   1.000
_cell.angle_alpha   90.00
_cell.angle_beta   90.00
_cell.angle_gamma   90.00
#
_symmetry.space_group_name_H-M   'P 1'
#
loop_
_entity.id
_entity.type
_entity.pdbx_description
1 polymer ?
#
loop_
_entity_poly.entity_id
_entity_poly.type
_entity_poly.pdbx_seq_one_letter_code
_entity_poly.pdbx_strand_id
1 'polypeptide(L)'
;MFDITIDDISHYIYRGGWPGSLDLSKDMQLEVPKDLLESIIRRDIDEVDGIVKNKEKLMKIVKSYARNTYALAANSTIYKDQAYDVAVNPKTFDTYINSLKRLFIIEDV
;
A
#
# COMPACT_ATOMS: atom_id res chain seq x y z
N MET A 1 -6.07 -26.76 23.23
CA MET A 1 -5.47 -25.42 23.18
C MET A 1 -4.92 -25.27 21.78
N PHE A 2 -5.34 -24.28 21.00
CA PHE A 2 -4.74 -24.06 19.69
C PHE A 2 -3.32 -23.53 19.91
N ASP A 3 -2.32 -24.33 19.55
CA ASP A 3 -0.94 -23.87 19.51
C ASP A 3 -0.79 -22.99 18.26
N ILE A 4 -0.97 -21.70 18.43
CA ILE A 4 -0.75 -20.70 17.39
C ILE A 4 0.73 -20.30 17.48
N THR A 5 1.47 -20.51 16.39
CA THR A 5 2.87 -20.10 16.31
C THR A 5 3.01 -18.63 15.92
N ILE A 6 4.21 -18.06 16.08
CA ILE A 6 4.51 -16.70 15.60
C ILE A 6 4.32 -16.61 14.07
N ASP A 7 4.66 -17.66 13.33
CA ASP A 7 4.49 -17.70 11.88
C ASP A 7 3.01 -17.68 11.49
N ASP A 8 2.15 -18.35 12.26
CA ASP A 8 0.70 -18.30 12.04
C ASP A 8 0.15 -16.90 12.32
N ILE A 9 0.61 -16.21 13.37
CA ILE A 9 0.22 -14.82 13.65
C ILE A 9 0.63 -13.90 12.50
N SER A 10 1.88 -14.00 12.06
CA SER A 10 2.41 -13.24 10.91
C SER A 10 1.57 -13.48 9.66
N HIS A 11 1.27 -14.75 9.36
CA HIS A 11 0.42 -15.12 8.23
C HIS A 11 -1.00 -14.54 8.35
N TYR A 12 -1.61 -14.58 9.53
CA TYR A 12 -2.95 -14.05 9.76
C TYR A 12 -3.03 -12.53 9.62
N ILE A 13 -1.99 -11.81 10.03
CA ILE A 13 -1.86 -10.37 9.81
C ILE A 13 -1.78 -10.09 8.30
N TYR A 14 -0.90 -10.80 7.58
CA TYR A 14 -0.65 -10.53 6.17
C TYR A 14 -1.78 -10.95 5.23
N ARG A 15 -2.47 -12.07 5.48
CA ARG A 15 -3.65 -12.46 4.69
C ARG A 15 -4.85 -11.53 4.88
N GLY A 16 -4.84 -10.74 5.96
CA GLY A 16 -5.92 -9.85 6.34
C GLY A 16 -7.22 -10.56 6.76
N GLY A 17 -8.30 -9.80 6.76
CA GLY A 17 -9.60 -10.22 7.30
C GLY A 17 -10.67 -10.60 6.28
N TRP A 18 -10.35 -10.64 4.98
CA TRP A 18 -11.37 -10.89 3.94
C TRP A 18 -11.88 -12.34 4.01
N PRO A 19 -13.19 -12.58 4.22
CA PRO A 19 -13.70 -13.95 4.39
C PRO A 19 -13.41 -14.87 3.21
N GLY A 20 -13.47 -14.33 1.99
CA GLY A 20 -13.22 -15.11 0.77
C GLY A 20 -11.78 -15.59 0.60
N SER A 21 -10.81 -15.13 1.41
CA SER A 21 -9.46 -15.67 1.38
C SER A 21 -9.34 -16.99 2.14
N LEU A 22 -10.25 -17.28 3.08
CA LEU A 22 -10.16 -18.47 3.95
C LEU A 22 -10.22 -19.79 3.20
N ASP A 23 -10.92 -19.81 2.06
CA ASP A 23 -11.08 -21.00 1.21
C ASP A 23 -9.89 -21.21 0.26
N LEU A 24 -8.93 -20.28 0.22
CA LEU A 24 -7.74 -20.34 -0.63
C LEU A 24 -6.57 -21.05 0.06
N SER A 25 -5.60 -21.52 -0.73
CA SER A 25 -4.31 -21.99 -0.19
C SER A 25 -3.58 -20.85 0.55
N LYS A 26 -2.69 -21.20 1.50
CA LYS A 26 -1.92 -20.22 2.26
C LYS A 26 -1.19 -19.21 1.36
N ASP A 27 -0.57 -19.65 0.27
CA ASP A 27 0.12 -18.73 -0.63
C ASP A 27 -0.84 -17.78 -1.33
N MET A 28 -1.99 -18.28 -1.81
CA MET A 28 -3.01 -17.46 -2.47
C MET A 28 -3.68 -16.48 -1.53
N GLN A 29 -3.79 -16.81 -0.23
CA GLN A 29 -4.30 -15.89 0.79
C GLN A 29 -3.48 -14.59 0.88
N LEU A 30 -2.17 -14.66 0.62
CA LEU A 30 -1.26 -13.51 0.66
C LEU A 30 -1.32 -12.65 -0.60
N GLU A 31 -1.89 -13.18 -1.70
CA GLU A 31 -2.08 -12.43 -2.94
C GLU A 31 -3.32 -11.54 -2.90
N VAL A 32 -4.38 -11.96 -2.21
CA VAL A 32 -5.64 -11.19 -2.05
C VAL A 32 -5.42 -9.71 -1.68
N PRO A 33 -4.67 -9.36 -0.61
CA PRO A 33 -4.44 -7.95 -0.27
C PRO A 33 -3.60 -7.20 -1.31
N LYS A 34 -2.69 -7.88 -2.02
CA LYS A 34 -1.88 -7.26 -3.09
C LYS A 34 -2.74 -6.93 -4.29
N ASP A 35 -3.58 -7.86 -4.71
CA ASP A 35 -4.53 -7.69 -5.82
C ASP A 35 -5.54 -6.58 -5.51
N LEU A 36 -6.02 -6.50 -4.27
CA LEU A 36 -6.90 -5.42 -3.83
C LEU A 36 -6.21 -4.05 -3.96
N LEU A 37 -4.99 -3.91 -3.45
CA LEU A 37 -4.21 -2.68 -3.57
C LEU A 37 -3.96 -2.30 -5.04
N GLU A 38 -3.54 -3.25 -5.87
CA GLU A 38 -3.30 -3.02 -7.29
C GLU A 38 -4.58 -2.61 -8.02
N SER A 39 -5.68 -3.28 -7.72
CA SER A 39 -7.01 -2.94 -8.23
C SER A 39 -7.38 -1.49 -7.90
N ILE A 40 -7.27 -1.10 -6.64
CA ILE A 40 -7.61 0.25 -6.17
C ILE A 40 -6.74 1.30 -6.88
N ILE A 41 -5.43 1.03 -7.00
CA ILE A 41 -4.50 1.92 -7.70
C ILE A 41 -4.85 2.03 -9.19
N ARG A 42 -5.23 0.93 -9.84
CA ARG A 42 -5.52 0.94 -11.28
C ARG A 42 -6.88 1.58 -11.59
N ARG A 43 -7.89 1.32 -10.78
CA ARG A 43 -9.29 1.68 -11.08
C ARG A 43 -9.75 2.97 -10.40
N ASP A 44 -9.42 3.14 -9.13
CA ASP A 44 -10.17 4.10 -8.30
C ASP A 44 -9.38 5.38 -8.01
N ILE A 45 -8.04 5.32 -7.98
CA ILE A 45 -7.18 6.45 -7.57
C ILE A 45 -7.33 7.72 -8.43
N ASP A 46 -7.72 7.62 -9.70
CA ASP A 46 -7.93 8.79 -10.54
C ASP A 46 -9.30 9.43 -10.29
N GLU A 47 -10.30 8.63 -9.89
CA GLU A 47 -11.66 9.10 -9.62
C GLU A 47 -11.75 9.93 -8.33
N VAL A 48 -10.85 9.63 -7.38
CA VAL A 48 -10.80 10.32 -6.08
C VAL A 48 -10.68 11.83 -6.25
N ASP A 49 -9.81 12.31 -7.13
CA ASP A 49 -9.54 13.74 -7.33
C ASP A 49 -9.70 14.20 -8.80
N GLY A 50 -10.08 13.31 -9.72
CA GLY A 50 -10.24 13.60 -11.15
C GLY A 50 -8.92 13.75 -11.91
N ILE A 51 -7.77 13.42 -11.30
CA ILE A 51 -6.44 13.59 -11.90
C ILE A 51 -5.91 12.24 -12.35
N VAL A 52 -5.55 12.12 -13.62
CA VAL A 52 -4.88 10.95 -14.19
C VAL A 52 -3.45 10.84 -13.63
N LYS A 53 -3.15 9.74 -12.94
CA LYS A 53 -1.85 9.50 -12.29
C LYS A 53 -1.02 8.46 -13.02
N ASN A 54 0.31 8.60 -12.93
CA ASN A 54 1.23 7.55 -13.34
C ASN A 54 1.26 6.46 -12.26
N LYS A 55 0.62 5.32 -12.58
CA LYS A 55 0.44 4.20 -11.64
C LYS A 55 1.74 3.52 -11.24
N GLU A 56 2.71 3.49 -12.15
CA GLU A 56 4.03 2.91 -11.87
C GLU A 56 4.77 3.74 -10.82
N LYS A 57 4.78 5.07 -10.99
CA LYS A 57 5.39 5.98 -10.00
C LYS A 57 4.65 5.93 -8.67
N LEU A 58 3.32 5.88 -8.69
CA LEU A 58 2.49 5.79 -7.49
C LEU A 58 2.75 4.48 -6.73
N MET A 59 2.82 3.34 -7.43
CA MET A 59 3.14 2.04 -6.81
C MET A 59 4.53 2.05 -6.17
N LYS A 60 5.52 2.74 -6.77
CA LYS A 60 6.84 2.89 -6.14
C LYS A 60 6.80 3.77 -4.89
N ILE A 61 5.96 4.80 -4.84
CA ILE A 61 5.69 5.59 -3.62
C ILE A 61 5.03 4.71 -2.54
N VAL A 62 4.04 3.88 -2.89
CA VAL A 62 3.40 2.97 -1.94
C VAL A 62 4.41 1.95 -1.38
N LYS A 63 5.29 1.40 -2.22
CA LYS A 63 6.37 0.52 -1.77
C LYS A 63 7.38 1.23 -0.86
N SER A 64 7.69 2.49 -1.15
CA SER A 64 8.54 3.33 -0.31
C SER A 64 7.90 3.59 1.04
N TYR A 65 6.62 3.95 1.06
CA TYR A 65 5.82 4.08 2.26
C TYR A 65 5.84 2.79 3.10
N ALA A 66 5.55 1.64 2.48
CA ALA A 66 5.54 0.32 3.13
C ALA A 66 6.87 -0.05 3.83
N ARG A 67 8.01 0.36 3.27
CA ARG A 67 9.33 0.14 3.91
C ARG A 67 9.60 1.06 5.10
N ASN A 68 8.90 2.20 5.17
CA ASN A 68 9.12 3.26 6.14
C ASN A 68 7.97 3.40 7.17
N THR A 69 7.03 2.44 7.22
CA THR A 69 5.81 2.47 8.08
C THR A 69 6.09 2.41 9.58
N TYR A 70 7.26 1.93 10.01
CA TYR A 70 7.60 1.77 11.42
C TYR A 70 8.27 3.00 12.05
N ALA A 71 8.75 3.93 11.21
CA ALA A 71 9.23 5.21 11.67
C ALA A 71 8.08 6.22 11.53
N LEU A 72 8.04 7.24 12.39
CA LEU A 72 7.41 8.53 12.10
C LEU A 72 8.16 9.19 10.93
N ALA A 73 8.29 8.48 9.82
CA ALA A 73 8.95 8.92 8.62
C ALA A 73 8.11 10.08 8.10
N ALA A 74 8.59 11.29 8.34
CA ALA A 74 8.02 12.47 7.73
C ALA A 74 7.91 12.21 6.21
N ASN A 75 6.90 12.81 5.57
CA ASN A 75 6.73 12.77 4.12
C ASN A 75 8.04 13.03 3.33
N SER A 76 8.97 13.79 3.92
CA SER A 76 10.31 14.03 3.39
C SER A 76 11.19 12.77 3.26
N THR A 77 11.06 11.78 4.16
CA THR A 77 11.78 10.50 4.10
C THR A 77 11.23 9.62 2.97
N ILE A 78 9.91 9.47 2.87
CA ILE A 78 9.26 8.73 1.78
C ILE A 78 9.56 9.40 0.42
N TYR A 79 9.56 10.73 0.38
CA TYR A 79 9.94 11.50 -0.81
C TYR A 79 11.40 11.25 -1.21
N LYS A 80 12.33 11.21 -0.25
CA LYS A 80 13.76 10.96 -0.50
C LYS A 80 14.05 9.51 -0.88
N ASP A 81 13.24 8.56 -0.42
CA ASP A 81 13.34 7.14 -0.79
C ASP A 81 12.75 6.84 -2.19
N GLN A 82 12.44 7.88 -2.97
CA GLN A 82 12.19 7.74 -4.40
C GLN A 82 13.50 7.43 -5.12
N ALA A 83 13.49 6.39 -5.96
CA ALA A 83 14.59 6.14 -6.89
C ALA A 83 14.70 7.31 -7.88
N TYR A 84 15.94 7.68 -8.25
CA TYR A 84 16.25 8.89 -9.02
C TYR A 84 15.53 8.95 -10.39
N ASP A 85 15.27 7.80 -11.00
CA ASP A 85 14.56 7.60 -12.27
C ASP A 85 13.02 7.72 -12.15
N VAL A 86 12.50 7.69 -10.93
CA VAL A 86 11.06 7.64 -10.65
C VAL A 86 10.60 8.84 -9.83
N ALA A 87 11.55 9.69 -9.44
CA ALA A 87 11.28 10.86 -8.64
C ALA A 87 10.18 11.71 -9.31
N VAL A 88 9.12 11.97 -8.56
CA VAL A 88 8.10 12.95 -8.91
C VAL A 88 8.48 14.27 -8.26
N ASN A 89 8.04 15.39 -8.84
CA ASN A 89 8.23 16.67 -8.16
C ASN A 89 7.41 16.70 -6.85
N PRO A 90 7.73 17.60 -5.91
CA PRO A 90 7.05 17.65 -4.61
C PRO A 90 5.52 17.81 -4.71
N LYS A 91 5.03 18.65 -5.63
CA LYS A 91 3.60 18.87 -5.82
C LYS A 91 2.86 17.60 -6.29
N THR A 92 3.47 16.85 -7.19
CA THR A 92 2.94 15.55 -7.64
C THR A 92 2.98 14.53 -6.51
N PHE A 93 4.03 14.51 -5.70
CA PHE A 93 4.11 13.65 -4.52
C PHE A 93 2.97 13.92 -3.54
N ASP A 94 2.75 15.19 -3.17
CA ASP A 94 1.68 15.58 -2.25
C ASP A 94 0.30 15.21 -2.79
N THR A 95 0.09 15.37 -4.09
CA THR A 95 -1.15 14.95 -4.77
C THR A 95 -1.38 13.43 -4.63
N TYR A 96 -0.33 12.64 -4.80
CA TYR A 96 -0.42 11.17 -4.72
C TYR A 96 -0.66 10.73 -3.27
N ILE A 97 0.07 11.29 -2.31
CA ILE A 97 -0.12 11.05 -0.87
C ILE A 97 -1.55 11.40 -0.45
N ASN A 98 -2.07 12.56 -0.86
CA ASN A 98 -3.45 12.96 -0.54
C ASN A 98 -4.49 12.00 -1.12
N SER A 99 -4.27 11.49 -2.34
CA SER A 99 -5.18 10.52 -2.95
C SER A 99 -5.16 9.18 -2.21
N LEU A 100 -3.97 8.71 -1.82
CA LEU A 100 -3.81 7.49 -1.03
C LEU A 100 -4.48 7.61 0.35
N LYS A 101 -4.39 8.78 1.00
CA LYS A 101 -5.09 9.06 2.26
C LYS A 101 -6.61 9.01 2.12
N ARG A 102 -7.13 9.63 1.05
CA ARG A 102 -8.58 9.64 0.78
C ARG A 102 -9.15 8.26 0.47
N LEU A 103 -8.31 7.34 0.00
CA LEU A 103 -8.66 5.93 -0.20
C LEU A 103 -8.36 5.04 1.02
N PHE A 104 -7.92 5.61 2.14
CA PHE A 104 -7.54 4.86 3.35
C PHE A 104 -6.45 3.81 3.10
N ILE A 105 -5.60 4.03 2.08
CA ILE A 105 -4.44 3.16 1.82
C ILE A 105 -3.26 3.52 2.73
N ILE A 106 -3.15 4.81 3.06
CA ILE A 106 -2.17 5.31 4.02
C ILE A 106 -2.91 6.19 5.03
N GLU A 107 -2.47 6.15 6.27
CA GLU A 107 -3.01 6.97 7.37
C GLU A 107 -1.85 7.70 8.06
N ASP A 108 -2.13 8.88 8.60
CA ASP A 108 -1.20 9.53 9.53
C ASP A 108 -1.43 8.88 10.90
N VAL A 109 -0.43 8.14 11.39
CA VAL A 109 -0.45 7.48 12.71
C VAL A 109 0.12 8.40 13.77
#